data_AF-A0A8T5RIL1-F1
#
_entry.id   AF-A0A8T5RIL1-F1
#
_cell.length_a   1.000
_cell.length_b   1.000
_cell.length_c   1.000
_cell.angle_alpha   90.00
_cell.angle_beta   90.00
_cell.angle_gamma   90.00
#
_symmetry.space_group_name_H-M   'P 1'
#
loop_
_entity.id
_entity.type
_entity.pdbx_description
1 polymer ?
#
loop_
_entity_poly.entity_id
_entity_poly.type
_entity_poly.pdbx_seq_one_letter_code
_entity_poly.pdbx_strand_id
1 'polypeptide(L)'
;MTDINKIFMKISAGRGSKNAKFAIEQQKEKNKKQLINIIEFIVMNLQAELDRLKSYTLGQIKTQDIGSHIVLIIEEHLNKTLYLLEIEKDEGPYLEDFLFELMKAYREKIDLNENTKYLIQRFSDLNLVHDFHLIVTDLGEYDLKVKNRILTYLTMLNIKRRIDRRLFLPSAKKKISDVLDSKLFKK
;
A
#
# COMPACT_ATOMS: atom_id res chain seq x y z
N MET A 1 28.12 23.02 -44.40
CA MET A 1 27.70 21.94 -43.50
C MET A 1 26.18 21.87 -43.50
N THR A 2 25.67 20.82 -44.12
CA THR A 2 24.34 20.67 -44.73
C THR A 2 23.25 20.30 -43.72
N ASP A 3 22.01 20.75 -44.00
CA ASP A 3 20.78 20.49 -43.24
C ASP A 3 20.52 19.03 -42.87
N ILE A 4 21.11 18.09 -43.63
CA ILE A 4 21.08 16.65 -43.37
C ILE A 4 21.66 16.31 -41.98
N ASN A 5 22.74 16.94 -41.54
CA ASN A 5 23.32 16.67 -40.21
C ASN A 5 22.40 17.15 -39.08
N LYS A 6 21.67 18.26 -39.29
CA LYS A 6 20.63 18.73 -38.34
C LYS A 6 19.44 17.77 -38.30
N ILE A 7 19.06 17.20 -39.45
CA ILE A 7 17.99 16.18 -39.55
C ILE A 7 18.43 14.89 -38.83
N PHE A 8 19.65 14.40 -39.07
CA PHE A 8 20.19 13.22 -38.38
C PHE A 8 20.31 13.42 -36.86
N MET A 9 20.75 14.59 -36.40
CA MET A 9 20.76 14.92 -34.98
C MET A 9 19.34 15.01 -34.38
N LYS A 10 18.36 15.58 -35.10
CA LYS A 10 16.95 15.58 -34.66
C LYS A 10 16.36 14.17 -34.61
N ILE A 11 16.68 13.31 -35.58
CA ILE A 11 16.23 11.91 -35.62
C ILE A 11 16.91 11.09 -34.51
N SER A 12 18.21 11.28 -34.26
CA SER A 12 18.94 10.57 -33.21
C SER A 12 18.50 11.03 -31.81
N ALA A 13 18.29 12.33 -31.60
CA ALA A 13 17.71 12.86 -30.37
C ALA A 13 16.26 12.40 -30.18
N GLY A 14 15.48 12.34 -31.27
CA GLY A 14 14.10 11.83 -31.26
C GLY A 14 14.01 10.33 -30.92
N ARG A 15 14.88 9.49 -31.51
CA ARG A 15 14.96 8.05 -31.22
C ARG A 15 15.54 7.77 -29.83
N GLY A 16 16.57 8.50 -29.42
CA GLY A 16 17.14 8.43 -28.07
C GLY A 16 16.11 8.80 -27.00
N SER A 17 15.30 9.85 -27.24
CA SER A 17 14.23 10.22 -26.31
C SER A 17 13.07 9.21 -26.29
N LYS A 18 12.74 8.57 -27.41
CA LYS A 18 11.71 7.52 -27.45
C LYS A 18 12.14 6.27 -26.69
N ASN A 19 13.39 5.83 -26.87
CA ASN A 19 13.92 4.67 -26.16
C ASN A 19 14.09 4.97 -24.66
N ALA A 20 14.54 6.17 -24.29
CA ALA A 20 14.62 6.60 -22.90
C ALA A 20 13.23 6.66 -22.25
N LYS A 21 12.22 7.26 -22.92
CA LYS A 21 10.83 7.28 -22.44
C LYS A 21 10.27 5.87 -22.28
N PHE A 22 10.55 4.98 -23.22
CA PHE A 22 10.12 3.60 -23.15
C PHE A 22 10.77 2.84 -21.98
N ALA A 23 12.07 3.04 -21.74
CA ALA A 23 12.76 2.44 -20.61
C ALA A 23 12.23 2.95 -19.26
N ILE A 24 11.94 4.26 -19.16
CA ILE A 24 11.30 4.86 -17.97
C ILE A 24 9.91 4.24 -17.75
N GLU A 25 9.10 4.11 -18.80
CA GLU A 25 7.76 3.52 -18.67
C GLU A 25 7.82 2.03 -18.26
N GLN A 26 8.77 1.26 -18.80
CA GLN A 26 8.99 -0.12 -18.38
C GLN A 26 9.41 -0.22 -16.91
N GLN A 27 10.28 0.68 -16.45
CA GLN A 27 10.71 0.72 -15.05
C GLN A 27 9.55 1.08 -14.13
N LYS A 28 8.71 2.04 -14.53
CA LYS A 28 7.47 2.41 -13.81
C LYS A 28 6.51 1.23 -13.67
N GLU A 29 6.27 0.48 -14.75
CA GLU A 29 5.43 -0.72 -14.72
C GLU A 29 6.05 -1.85 -13.87
N LYS A 30 7.37 -2.00 -13.89
CA LYS A 30 8.08 -2.94 -13.01
C LYS A 30 7.88 -2.56 -11.54
N ASN A 31 8.03 -1.29 -11.20
CA ASN A 31 7.84 -0.80 -9.83
C ASN A 31 6.40 -0.97 -9.35
N LYS A 32 5.39 -0.72 -10.21
CA LYS A 32 3.98 -1.02 -9.91
C LYS A 32 3.75 -2.48 -9.54
N LYS A 33 4.28 -3.40 -10.35
CA LYS A 33 4.18 -4.85 -10.10
C LYS A 33 4.86 -5.22 -8.79
N GLN A 34 6.03 -4.66 -8.50
CA GLN A 34 6.71 -4.88 -7.23
C GLN A 34 5.88 -4.39 -6.05
N LEU A 35 5.27 -3.21 -6.14
CA LEU A 35 4.40 -2.67 -5.09
C LEU A 35 3.18 -3.58 -4.84
N ILE A 36 2.51 -4.04 -5.90
CA ILE A 36 1.39 -4.99 -5.78
C ILE A 36 1.85 -6.27 -5.07
N ASN A 37 2.95 -6.87 -5.54
CA ASN A 37 3.48 -8.11 -4.97
C ASN A 37 3.83 -7.96 -3.49
N ILE A 38 4.36 -6.80 -3.07
CA ILE A 38 4.66 -6.54 -1.66
C ILE A 38 3.38 -6.46 -0.83
N ILE A 39 2.35 -5.75 -1.32
CA ILE A 39 1.06 -5.66 -0.63
C ILE A 39 0.43 -7.05 -0.50
N GLU A 40 0.37 -7.82 -1.58
CA GLU A 40 -0.17 -9.19 -1.58
C GLU A 40 0.59 -10.09 -0.61
N PHE A 41 1.92 -10.00 -0.59
CA PHE A 41 2.75 -10.76 0.33
C PHE A 41 2.46 -10.43 1.79
N ILE A 42 2.33 -9.14 2.13
CA ILE A 42 1.96 -8.71 3.49
C ILE A 42 0.58 -9.27 3.87
N VAL A 43 -0.40 -9.16 2.98
CA VAL A 43 -1.77 -9.65 3.21
C VAL A 43 -1.79 -11.16 3.42
N MET A 44 -1.05 -11.93 2.61
CA MET A 44 -0.96 -13.39 2.75
C MET A 44 -0.37 -13.81 4.10
N ASN A 45 0.69 -13.12 4.56
CA ASN A 45 1.29 -13.41 5.87
C ASN A 45 0.33 -13.07 7.01
N LEU A 46 -0.34 -11.91 6.95
CA LEU A 46 -1.35 -11.53 7.94
C LEU A 46 -2.52 -12.52 8.01
N GLN A 47 -2.97 -13.00 6.84
CA GLN A 47 -4.03 -13.99 6.75
C GLN A 47 -3.59 -15.33 7.36
N ALA A 48 -2.39 -15.81 7.02
CA ALA A 48 -1.86 -17.05 7.57
C ALA A 48 -1.77 -17.00 9.09
N GLU A 49 -1.37 -15.85 9.65
CA GLU A 49 -1.29 -15.65 11.09
C GLU A 49 -2.67 -15.56 11.75
N LEU A 50 -3.64 -14.92 11.10
CA LEU A 50 -5.03 -14.88 11.58
C LEU A 50 -5.63 -16.30 11.65
N ASP A 51 -5.45 -17.10 10.60
CA ASP A 51 -5.95 -18.47 10.55
C ASP A 51 -5.22 -19.38 11.57
N ARG A 52 -3.91 -19.14 11.79
CA ARG A 52 -3.15 -19.78 12.86
C ARG A 52 -3.74 -19.48 14.22
N LEU A 53 -3.98 -18.21 14.56
CA LEU A 53 -4.50 -17.79 15.87
C LEU A 53 -5.89 -18.38 16.17
N LYS A 54 -6.76 -18.51 15.17
CA LYS A 54 -8.04 -19.21 15.31
C LYS A 54 -7.91 -20.70 15.62
N SER A 55 -6.86 -21.34 15.11
CA SER A 55 -6.61 -22.77 15.27
C SER A 55 -6.08 -23.14 16.66
N TYR A 56 -5.71 -22.14 17.48
CA TYR A 56 -5.19 -22.35 18.83
C TYR A 56 -6.27 -22.23 19.90
N THR A 57 -7.03 -23.30 20.11
CA THR A 57 -7.83 -23.49 21.33
C THR A 57 -6.99 -23.83 22.57
N LEU A 58 -5.65 -24.04 22.46
CA LEU A 58 -4.85 -24.67 23.52
C LEU A 58 -3.37 -24.23 23.66
N GLY A 59 -2.93 -23.07 23.16
CA GLY A 59 -1.49 -22.76 23.08
C GLY A 59 -1.07 -21.32 23.38
N GLN A 60 -1.36 -20.81 24.57
CA GLN A 60 -0.98 -19.45 25.02
C GLN A 60 0.55 -19.19 25.13
N ILE A 61 1.40 -20.21 25.00
CA ILE A 61 2.86 -20.09 25.26
C ILE A 61 3.69 -19.96 23.97
N LYS A 62 3.19 -20.41 22.80
CA LYS A 62 3.92 -20.31 21.51
C LYS A 62 3.58 -19.07 20.68
N THR A 63 2.69 -18.22 21.17
CA THR A 63 2.17 -17.05 20.44
C THR A 63 3.10 -15.83 20.50
N GLN A 64 3.93 -15.69 21.55
CA GLN A 64 4.86 -14.54 21.68
C GLN A 64 6.03 -14.59 20.67
N ASP A 65 6.75 -15.72 20.56
CA ASP A 65 7.93 -15.82 19.68
C ASP A 65 7.60 -15.76 18.17
N ILE A 66 6.41 -16.24 17.78
CA ILE A 66 5.98 -16.29 16.38
C ILE A 66 5.32 -14.96 15.97
N GLY A 67 4.61 -14.30 16.89
CA GLY A 67 4.10 -12.94 16.70
C GLY A 67 5.22 -11.95 16.37
N SER A 68 6.40 -12.09 16.99
CA SER A 68 7.58 -11.29 16.63
C SER A 68 8.09 -11.52 15.21
N HIS A 69 7.92 -12.72 14.64
CA HIS A 69 8.42 -13.02 13.30
C HIS A 69 7.57 -12.36 12.21
N ILE A 70 6.24 -12.37 12.37
CA ILE A 70 5.36 -11.68 11.41
C ILE A 70 5.52 -10.17 11.46
N VAL A 71 5.75 -9.61 12.65
CA VAL A 71 6.07 -8.18 12.83
C VAL A 71 7.30 -7.82 12.00
N LEU A 72 8.40 -8.58 12.11
CA LEU A 72 9.63 -8.36 11.34
C LEU A 72 9.37 -8.45 9.83
N ILE A 73 8.63 -9.46 9.37
CA ILE A 73 8.30 -9.65 7.96
C ILE A 73 7.50 -8.44 7.43
N ILE A 74 6.48 -8.01 8.16
CA ILE A 74 5.64 -6.87 7.77
C ILE A 74 6.47 -5.60 7.76
N GLU A 75 7.29 -5.35 8.79
CA GLU A 75 8.13 -4.16 8.85
C GLU A 75 9.16 -4.10 7.73
N GLU A 76 9.82 -5.21 7.40
CA GLU A 76 10.75 -5.30 6.29
C GLU A 76 10.06 -4.94 4.97
N HIS A 77 8.89 -5.51 4.71
CA HIS A 77 8.15 -5.29 3.47
C HIS A 77 7.54 -3.89 3.39
N LEU A 78 7.08 -3.33 4.52
CA LEU A 78 6.69 -1.93 4.59
C LEU A 78 7.86 -0.99 4.32
N ASN A 79 9.06 -1.29 4.83
CA ASN A 79 10.26 -0.49 4.56
C ASN A 79 10.68 -0.57 3.09
N LYS A 80 10.59 -1.74 2.45
CA LYS A 80 10.80 -1.89 0.99
C LYS A 80 9.83 -1.03 0.18
N THR A 81 8.55 -1.01 0.56
CA THR A 81 7.54 -0.14 -0.08
C THR A 81 7.91 1.34 0.05
N LEU A 82 8.32 1.79 1.23
CA LEU A 82 8.73 3.18 1.43
C LEU A 82 9.95 3.54 0.60
N TYR A 83 10.95 2.65 0.55
CA TYR A 83 12.13 2.85 -0.29
C TYR A 83 11.78 2.95 -1.78
N LEU A 84 10.89 2.09 -2.28
CA LEU A 84 10.38 2.15 -3.67
C LEU A 84 9.73 3.49 -3.99
N LEU A 85 8.93 4.02 -3.06
CA LEU A 85 8.26 5.32 -3.21
C LEU A 85 9.24 6.50 -3.08
N GLU A 86 10.27 6.38 -2.24
CA GLU A 86 11.31 7.39 -2.06
C GLU A 86 12.19 7.54 -3.30
N ILE A 87 12.59 6.44 -3.95
CA ILE A 87 13.40 6.50 -5.18
C ILE A 87 12.64 7.15 -6.34
N GLU A 88 11.32 6.94 -6.42
CA GLU A 88 10.52 7.48 -7.53
C GLU A 88 10.26 8.98 -7.39
N LYS A 89 10.40 9.52 -6.18
CA LYS A 89 10.07 10.91 -5.85
C LYS A 89 10.85 11.95 -6.66
N ASP A 90 12.04 11.59 -7.12
CA ASP A 90 12.87 12.45 -7.98
C ASP A 90 12.34 12.51 -9.43
N GLU A 91 11.50 11.57 -9.85
CA GLU A 91 10.91 11.46 -11.19
C GLU A 91 9.41 11.85 -11.24
N GLY A 92 8.73 11.94 -10.09
CA GLY A 92 7.33 12.31 -9.95
C GLY A 92 6.64 11.59 -8.77
N PRO A 93 5.34 11.81 -8.52
CA PRO A 93 4.57 11.05 -7.52
C PRO A 93 3.81 9.86 -8.15
N TYR A 94 4.32 9.23 -9.20
CA TYR A 94 3.58 8.21 -9.96
C TYR A 94 3.19 6.99 -9.13
N LEU A 95 4.10 6.47 -8.30
CA LEU A 95 3.82 5.30 -7.45
C LEU A 95 2.93 5.67 -6.26
N GLU A 96 3.03 6.90 -5.75
CA GLU A 96 2.15 7.41 -4.71
C GLU A 96 0.71 7.57 -5.24
N ASP A 97 0.55 8.21 -6.40
CA ASP A 97 -0.75 8.35 -7.07
C ASP A 97 -1.34 6.96 -7.40
N PHE A 98 -0.51 6.03 -7.89
CA PHE A 98 -0.94 4.66 -8.15
C PHE A 98 -1.38 3.93 -6.88
N LEU A 99 -0.65 4.07 -5.77
CA LEU A 99 -1.03 3.49 -4.48
C LEU A 99 -2.38 4.06 -4.00
N PHE A 100 -2.60 5.36 -4.18
CA PHE A 100 -3.86 6.01 -3.81
C PHE A 100 -5.04 5.51 -4.65
N GLU A 101 -4.88 5.40 -5.96
CA GLU A 101 -5.89 4.81 -6.84
C GLU A 101 -6.17 3.34 -6.49
N LEU A 102 -5.14 2.58 -6.14
CA LEU A 102 -5.28 1.20 -5.68
C LEU A 102 -6.10 1.14 -4.37
N MET A 103 -5.79 2.00 -3.40
CA MET A 103 -6.55 2.11 -2.14
C MET A 103 -8.03 2.37 -2.39
N LYS A 104 -8.35 3.31 -3.29
CA LYS A 104 -9.72 3.65 -3.64
C LYS A 104 -10.44 2.47 -4.28
N ALA A 105 -9.82 1.82 -5.27
CA ALA A 105 -10.38 0.66 -5.95
C ALA A 105 -10.64 -0.53 -5.00
N TYR A 106 -9.80 -0.74 -3.99
CA TYR A 106 -10.03 -1.77 -2.98
C TYR A 106 -11.09 -1.39 -1.97
N ARG A 107 -11.14 -0.11 -1.54
CA ARG A 107 -12.20 0.38 -0.67
C ARG A 107 -13.58 0.19 -1.29
N GLU A 108 -13.72 0.47 -2.59
CA GLU A 108 -14.97 0.26 -3.35
C GLU A 108 -15.38 -1.21 -3.44
N LYS A 109 -14.42 -2.15 -3.35
CA LYS A 109 -14.69 -3.59 -3.34
C LYS A 109 -15.09 -4.12 -1.95
N ILE A 110 -14.91 -3.34 -0.88
CA ILE A 110 -15.36 -3.76 0.45
C ILE A 110 -16.88 -3.59 0.51
N ASP A 111 -17.58 -4.65 0.89
CA ASP A 111 -19.03 -4.58 1.07
C ASP A 111 -19.32 -3.60 2.24
N LEU A 112 -20.13 -2.58 1.99
CA LEU A 112 -20.39 -1.49 2.90
C LEU A 112 -21.63 -1.74 3.78
N ASN A 113 -21.86 -3.01 4.12
CA ASN A 113 -22.81 -3.36 5.17
C ASN A 113 -22.37 -2.75 6.52
N GLU A 114 -23.32 -2.59 7.46
CA GLU A 114 -23.06 -1.87 8.72
C GLU A 114 -21.89 -2.47 9.50
N ASN A 115 -21.80 -3.80 9.55
CA ASN A 115 -20.73 -4.53 10.23
C ASN A 115 -19.34 -4.20 9.66
N THR A 116 -19.20 -4.17 8.34
CA THR A 116 -17.92 -3.91 7.68
C THR A 116 -17.54 -2.42 7.76
N LYS A 117 -18.51 -1.52 7.71
CA LYS A 117 -18.27 -0.08 7.97
C LYS A 117 -17.75 0.15 9.38
N TYR A 118 -18.37 -0.47 10.37
CA TYR A 118 -17.93 -0.41 11.76
C TYR A 118 -16.49 -0.92 11.91
N LEU A 119 -16.14 -2.03 11.27
CA LEU A 119 -14.76 -2.54 11.29
C LEU A 119 -13.76 -1.56 10.65
N ILE A 120 -14.06 -1.03 9.46
CA ILE A 120 -13.17 -0.07 8.79
C ILE A 120 -12.95 1.15 9.68
N GLN A 121 -14.01 1.66 10.33
CA GLN A 121 -13.93 2.81 11.23
C GLN A 121 -13.15 2.48 12.51
N ARG A 122 -13.36 1.30 13.10
CA ARG A 122 -12.59 0.87 14.26
C ARG A 122 -11.11 0.71 13.94
N PHE A 123 -10.80 0.14 12.77
CA PHE A 123 -9.43 -0.10 12.34
C PHE A 123 -8.75 1.15 11.76
N SER A 124 -9.49 2.23 11.51
CA SER A 124 -8.93 3.47 10.96
C SER A 124 -7.96 4.17 11.90
N ASP A 125 -7.85 3.74 13.15
CA ASP A 125 -6.89 4.27 14.12
C ASP A 125 -5.85 3.22 14.56
N LEU A 126 -6.10 1.94 14.30
CA LEU A 126 -5.23 0.85 14.73
C LEU A 126 -3.94 0.77 13.89
N ASN A 127 -2.83 0.50 14.55
CA ASN A 127 -1.57 0.13 13.92
C ASN A 127 -1.60 -1.36 13.56
N LEU A 128 -1.41 -1.68 12.28
CA LEU A 128 -1.51 -3.07 11.78
C LEU A 128 -0.58 -4.04 12.49
N VAL A 129 0.57 -3.55 12.97
CA VAL A 129 1.62 -4.37 13.60
C VAL A 129 1.37 -4.48 15.11
N HIS A 130 1.15 -3.37 15.79
CA HIS A 130 1.00 -3.37 17.25
C HIS A 130 -0.38 -3.85 17.72
N ASP A 131 -1.43 -3.53 16.97
CA ASP A 131 -2.82 -3.81 17.33
C ASP A 131 -3.37 -5.04 16.59
N PHE A 132 -2.48 -5.86 16.01
CA PHE A 132 -2.85 -7.02 15.20
C PHE A 132 -3.79 -7.99 15.94
N HIS A 133 -3.58 -8.19 17.24
CA HIS A 133 -4.44 -9.04 18.06
C HIS A 133 -5.90 -8.58 18.09
N LEU A 134 -6.15 -7.26 18.16
CA LEU A 134 -7.50 -6.70 18.10
C LEU A 134 -8.13 -6.93 16.72
N ILE A 135 -7.35 -6.74 15.66
CA ILE A 135 -7.76 -6.98 14.27
C ILE A 135 -8.15 -8.45 14.08
N VAL A 136 -7.37 -9.39 14.63
CA VAL A 136 -7.63 -10.82 14.56
C VAL A 136 -8.92 -11.20 15.27
N THR A 137 -9.15 -10.70 16.48
CA THR A 137 -10.39 -10.95 17.24
C THR A 137 -11.62 -10.51 16.44
N ASP A 138 -11.57 -9.32 15.86
CA ASP A 138 -12.72 -8.73 15.16
C ASP A 138 -12.97 -9.33 13.77
N LEU A 139 -11.89 -9.71 13.04
CA LEU A 139 -11.99 -10.43 11.77
C LEU A 139 -12.26 -11.93 11.95
N GLY A 140 -12.33 -12.38 13.20
CA GLY A 140 -12.51 -13.76 13.62
C GLY A 140 -13.78 -14.43 13.11
N GLU A 141 -14.83 -13.68 12.78
CA GLU A 141 -16.10 -14.27 12.35
C GLU A 141 -16.42 -14.06 10.86
N TYR A 142 -15.51 -13.42 10.13
CA TYR A 142 -15.74 -13.05 8.73
C TYR A 142 -15.24 -14.11 7.75
N ASP A 143 -15.92 -14.18 6.60
CA ASP A 143 -15.47 -14.99 5.46
C ASP A 143 -14.10 -14.55 4.96
N LEU A 144 -13.35 -15.51 4.41
CA LEU A 144 -12.00 -15.29 3.88
C LEU A 144 -11.94 -14.14 2.88
N LYS A 145 -12.95 -14.04 1.99
CA LYS A 145 -13.04 -12.97 0.99
C LYS A 145 -13.15 -11.59 1.64
N VAL A 146 -13.87 -11.47 2.76
CA VAL A 146 -14.03 -10.20 3.49
C VAL A 146 -12.77 -9.89 4.28
N LYS A 147 -12.19 -10.88 4.98
CA LYS A 147 -10.90 -10.73 5.67
C LYS A 147 -9.83 -10.18 4.74
N ASN A 148 -9.65 -10.79 3.56
CA ASN A 148 -8.59 -10.39 2.63
C ASN A 148 -8.78 -8.96 2.12
N ARG A 149 -10.02 -8.55 1.85
CA ARG A 149 -10.31 -7.17 1.44
C ARG A 149 -9.96 -6.17 2.54
N ILE A 150 -10.32 -6.47 3.79
CA ILE A 150 -10.03 -5.61 4.93
C ILE A 150 -8.52 -5.57 5.19
N LEU A 151 -7.83 -6.72 5.25
CA LEU A 151 -6.38 -6.78 5.45
C LEU A 151 -5.61 -6.04 4.35
N THR A 152 -6.07 -6.12 3.10
CA THR A 152 -5.47 -5.36 1.99
C THR A 152 -5.62 -3.86 2.23
N TYR A 153 -6.83 -3.41 2.57
CA TYR A 153 -7.07 -2.01 2.90
C TYR A 153 -6.23 -1.53 4.08
N LEU A 154 -6.12 -2.30 5.15
CA LEU A 154 -5.32 -1.94 6.32
C LEU A 154 -3.82 -1.88 6.01
N THR A 155 -3.33 -2.79 5.18
CA THR A 155 -1.94 -2.78 4.69
C THR A 155 -1.65 -1.47 3.96
N MET A 156 -2.50 -1.12 2.99
CA MET A 156 -2.32 0.13 2.24
C MET A 156 -2.49 1.38 3.12
N LEU A 157 -3.44 1.37 4.06
CA LEU A 157 -3.61 2.45 5.03
C LEU A 157 -2.37 2.63 5.90
N ASN A 158 -1.72 1.54 6.33
CA ASN A 158 -0.50 1.61 7.11
C ASN A 158 0.69 2.11 6.29
N ILE A 159 0.80 1.67 5.02
CA ILE A 159 1.78 2.23 4.08
C ILE A 159 1.57 3.75 3.96
N LYS A 160 0.34 4.19 3.70
CA LYS A 160 -0.01 5.60 3.60
C LYS A 160 0.36 6.39 4.85
N ARG A 161 -0.01 5.91 6.05
CA ARG A 161 0.35 6.61 7.30
C ARG A 161 1.86 6.71 7.50
N ARG A 162 2.62 5.68 7.10
CA ARG A 162 4.09 5.72 7.16
C ARG A 162 4.66 6.72 6.16
N ILE A 163 4.11 6.79 4.95
CA ILE A 163 4.41 7.83 3.97
C ILE A 163 4.14 9.21 4.61
N ASP A 164 2.93 9.46 5.10
CA ASP A 164 2.55 10.75 5.71
C ASP A 164 3.50 11.15 6.87
N ARG A 165 3.92 10.17 7.70
CA ARG A 165 4.86 10.39 8.82
C ARG A 165 6.31 10.60 8.39
N ARG A 166 6.76 9.97 7.29
CA ARG A 166 8.08 10.25 6.69
C ARG A 166 8.09 11.54 5.87
N LEU A 167 6.93 11.92 5.33
CA LEU A 167 6.67 13.13 4.55
C LEU A 167 6.41 14.37 5.44
N PHE A 168 7.12 14.56 6.54
CA PHE A 168 7.32 15.92 7.10
C PHE A 168 8.19 16.79 6.17
N LEU A 169 7.89 16.77 4.86
CA LEU A 169 8.27 17.72 3.83
C LEU A 169 6.97 18.36 3.29
N PRO A 170 6.87 19.71 3.21
CA PRO A 170 5.62 20.43 3.47
C PRO A 170 4.58 20.46 2.33
N SER A 171 4.76 19.73 1.23
CA SER A 171 3.96 19.91 -0.01
C SER A 171 2.77 18.95 -0.16
N ALA A 172 2.71 17.82 0.57
CA ALA A 172 1.64 16.81 0.44
C ALA A 172 0.39 17.11 1.30
N LYS A 173 0.50 18.00 2.31
CA LYS A 173 -0.57 18.29 3.27
C LYS A 173 -1.87 18.81 2.63
N LYS A 174 -1.78 19.49 1.49
CA LYS A 174 -2.93 20.19 0.91
C LYS A 174 -3.90 19.28 0.14
N LYS A 175 -3.42 18.15 -0.42
CA LYS A 175 -4.29 17.24 -1.19
C LYS A 175 -4.99 16.18 -0.33
N ILE A 176 -4.46 15.87 0.85
CA ILE A 176 -4.90 14.73 1.67
C ILE A 176 -5.91 15.13 2.76
N SER A 177 -5.78 16.31 3.36
CA SER A 177 -6.82 16.86 4.24
C SER A 177 -8.14 17.02 3.47
N ASP A 178 -8.08 17.38 2.18
CA ASP A 178 -9.29 17.52 1.36
C ASP A 178 -10.02 16.18 1.08
N VAL A 179 -9.33 15.03 1.14
CA VAL A 179 -9.96 13.70 0.94
C VAL A 179 -10.47 13.08 2.25
N LEU A 180 -9.81 13.38 3.38
CA LEU A 180 -10.20 12.84 4.69
C LEU A 180 -11.15 13.77 5.47
N ASP A 181 -11.04 15.10 5.31
CA ASP A 181 -11.79 16.09 6.10
C ASP A 181 -12.97 16.72 5.35
N SER A 182 -13.01 16.69 4.02
CA SER A 182 -14.09 17.33 3.28
C SER A 182 -15.26 16.36 3.00
N LYS A 183 -16.27 16.42 3.90
CA LYS A 183 -17.70 16.10 3.65
C LYS A 183 -18.28 14.71 4.02
N LEU A 184 -17.68 13.90 4.90
CA LEU A 184 -18.34 12.66 5.36
C LEU A 184 -18.94 12.68 6.78
N PHE A 185 -18.88 13.79 7.51
CA PHE A 185 -19.45 13.89 8.87
C PHE A 185 -20.31 15.13 9.15
N LYS A 186 -20.91 15.75 8.12
CA LYS A 186 -21.93 16.81 8.32
C LYS A 186 -23.15 16.62 7.45
N LYS A 187 -24.04 15.71 7.83
CA LYS A 187 -25.33 15.99 8.51
C LYS A 187 -26.09 14.67 8.63
#